data_AF-E7D5L9-F1
#
_entry.id   AF-E7D5L9-F1
#
_cell.length_a   1.000
_cell.length_b   1.000
_cell.length_c   1.000
_cell.angle_alpha   90.00
_cell.angle_beta   90.00
_cell.angle_gamma   90.00
#
_symmetry.space_group_name_H-M   'P 1'
#
loop_
_entity.id
_entity.type
_entity.pdbx_description
1 polymer ?
#
loop_
_entity_poly.entity_id
_entity_poly.type
_entity_poly.pdbx_seq_one_letter_code
_entity_poly.pdbx_strand_id
1 'polypeptide(L)'
;NDQLIDISGDRMELVHDGPSFAEPHDAVIVHRSKLDGKVASIWKRDDPFFTDAVKQAAADGVKLESDGKVVRDGNKVRVYMYSAAPAYALDKFTVKQGDEVTVYITNIDDVEDLNHGFCIVNHGVTM
;
A
#
# COMPACT_ATOMS: atom_id res chain seq x y z
N ASN A 1 5.33 -1.64 -29.26
CA ASN A 1 4.30 -0.67 -29.66
C ASN A 1 3.02 -1.45 -29.72
N ASP A 2 2.09 -1.13 -28.84
CA ASP A 2 0.87 -1.87 -28.67
C ASP A 2 -0.19 -1.15 -29.51
N GLN A 3 -0.63 -1.80 -30.59
CA GLN A 3 -1.51 -1.18 -31.57
C GLN A 3 -2.97 -1.57 -31.31
N LEU A 4 -3.85 -0.57 -31.13
CA LEU A 4 -5.29 -0.80 -31.07
C LEU A 4 -5.85 -0.82 -32.49
N ILE A 5 -6.53 -1.90 -32.83
CA ILE A 5 -7.14 -2.12 -34.14
C ILE A 5 -8.64 -2.28 -33.93
N ASP A 6 -9.45 -1.43 -34.58
CA ASP A 6 -10.90 -1.60 -34.63
C ASP A 6 -11.24 -2.77 -35.56
N ILE A 7 -12.00 -3.72 -35.02
CA ILE A 7 -12.46 -4.94 -35.69
C ILE A 7 -14.00 -5.04 -35.71
N SER A 8 -14.70 -3.93 -35.49
CA SER A 8 -16.16 -3.89 -35.40
C SER A 8 -16.87 -3.94 -36.77
N GLY A 9 -16.18 -3.56 -37.84
CA GLY A 9 -16.67 -3.62 -39.22
C GLY A 9 -16.07 -4.77 -40.04
N ASP A 10 -16.27 -4.74 -41.35
CA ASP A 10 -15.79 -5.78 -42.28
C ASP A 10 -14.27 -5.74 -42.53
N ARG A 11 -13.60 -4.65 -42.17
CA ARG A 11 -12.16 -4.43 -42.36
C ARG A 11 -11.52 -3.94 -41.06
N MET A 12 -10.30 -4.41 -40.81
CA MET A 12 -9.49 -3.95 -39.69
C MET A 12 -9.00 -2.53 -39.93
N GLU A 13 -9.14 -1.64 -38.94
CA GLU A 13 -8.66 -0.27 -39.00
C GLU A 13 -7.71 0.01 -37.83
N LEU A 14 -6.48 0.42 -38.12
CA LEU A 14 -5.54 0.87 -37.08
C LEU A 14 -6.02 2.21 -36.51
N VAL A 15 -6.26 2.28 -35.20
CA VAL A 15 -6.81 3.47 -34.55
C VAL A 15 -5.88 4.09 -33.50
N HIS A 16 -4.89 3.33 -32.98
CA HIS A 16 -3.94 3.85 -32.00
C HIS A 16 -2.61 3.09 -31.99
N ASP A 17 -1.52 3.82 -31.77
CA ASP A 17 -0.18 3.31 -31.53
C ASP A 17 0.29 3.73 -30.12
N GLY A 18 0.38 2.78 -29.19
CA GLY A 18 0.77 3.00 -27.80
C GLY A 18 2.20 2.52 -27.49
N PRO A 19 3.18 3.41 -27.23
CA PRO A 19 4.51 2.98 -26.82
C PRO A 19 4.45 2.29 -25.46
N SER A 20 4.97 1.07 -25.39
CA SER A 20 5.02 0.24 -24.19
C SER A 20 6.45 0.10 -23.66
N PHE A 21 6.62 0.13 -22.34
CA PHE A 21 7.91 -0.07 -21.68
C PHE A 21 8.12 -1.55 -21.34
N ALA A 22 9.37 -2.00 -21.45
CA ALA A 22 9.82 -3.34 -21.03
C ALA A 22 9.08 -4.54 -21.66
N GLU A 23 8.69 -4.44 -22.94
CA GLU A 23 8.22 -5.55 -23.78
C GLU A 23 7.10 -6.42 -23.15
N PRO A 24 5.86 -5.92 -23.06
CA PRO A 24 4.73 -6.74 -22.66
C PRO A 24 4.55 -7.94 -23.60
N HIS A 25 4.44 -9.15 -23.05
CA HIS A 25 4.32 -10.37 -23.84
C HIS A 25 2.87 -10.72 -24.21
N ASP A 26 1.91 -10.44 -23.34
CA ASP A 26 0.50 -10.82 -23.51
C ASP A 26 -0.43 -9.86 -22.73
N ALA A 27 -1.71 -9.85 -23.11
CA ALA A 27 -2.74 -9.03 -22.47
C ALA A 27 -4.15 -9.66 -22.57
N VAL A 28 -5.03 -9.31 -21.64
CA VAL A 28 -6.45 -9.68 -21.65
C VAL A 28 -7.33 -8.46 -21.45
N ILE A 29 -8.45 -8.38 -22.18
CA ILE A 29 -9.44 -7.30 -22.06
C ILE A 29 -10.68 -7.84 -21.36
N VAL A 30 -11.08 -7.19 -20.27
CA VAL A 30 -12.28 -7.55 -19.49
C VAL A 30 -13.25 -6.38 -19.49
N HIS A 31 -14.52 -6.64 -19.83
CA HIS A 31 -15.56 -5.61 -19.77
C HIS A 31 -15.76 -5.13 -18.33
N ARG A 32 -15.84 -3.80 -18.11
CA ARG A 32 -15.91 -3.19 -16.77
C ARG A 32 -16.94 -3.82 -15.83
N SER A 33 -18.10 -4.22 -16.36
CA SER A 33 -19.19 -4.82 -15.57
C SER A 33 -18.84 -6.14 -14.89
N LYS A 34 -17.71 -6.76 -15.24
CA LYS A 34 -17.20 -7.95 -14.55
C LYS A 34 -16.44 -7.61 -13.27
N LEU A 35 -16.05 -6.34 -13.08
CA LEU A 35 -15.32 -5.80 -11.93
C LEU A 35 -16.19 -4.91 -11.03
N ASP A 36 -17.36 -4.48 -11.49
CA ASP A 36 -18.29 -3.66 -10.70
C ASP A 36 -18.53 -4.29 -9.31
N GLY A 37 -18.27 -3.50 -8.25
CA GLY A 37 -18.41 -3.92 -6.85
C GLY A 37 -17.33 -4.89 -6.33
N LYS A 38 -16.28 -5.20 -7.12
CA LYS A 38 -15.17 -6.07 -6.70
C LYS A 38 -13.88 -5.33 -6.38
N VAL A 39 -13.74 -4.10 -6.88
CA VAL A 39 -12.61 -3.22 -6.57
C VAL A 39 -12.97 -2.42 -5.31
N ALA A 40 -12.15 -2.52 -4.27
CA ALA A 40 -12.35 -1.79 -3.03
C ALA A 40 -11.68 -0.41 -3.11
N SER A 41 -12.43 0.64 -2.77
CA SER A 41 -11.88 2.00 -2.66
C SER A 41 -11.09 2.22 -1.36
N ILE A 42 -11.45 1.52 -0.28
CA ILE A 42 -10.81 1.63 1.04
C ILE A 42 -10.57 0.23 1.59
N TRP A 43 -9.37 0.02 2.13
CA TRP A 43 -9.01 -1.24 2.79
C TRP A 43 -9.82 -1.47 4.07
N LYS A 44 -10.41 -2.65 4.20
CA LYS A 44 -11.06 -3.08 5.43
C LYS A 44 -10.02 -3.44 6.48
N ARG A 45 -10.25 -3.13 7.76
CA ARG A 45 -9.30 -3.39 8.85
C ARG A 45 -9.00 -4.87 9.10
N ASP A 46 -9.81 -5.77 8.55
CA ASP A 46 -9.66 -7.22 8.63
C ASP A 46 -9.13 -7.85 7.33
N ASP A 47 -8.56 -7.05 6.42
CA ASP A 47 -8.05 -7.57 5.14
C ASP A 47 -6.90 -8.59 5.35
N PRO A 48 -6.94 -9.75 4.67
CA PRO A 48 -5.90 -10.76 4.77
C PRO A 48 -4.48 -10.24 4.51
N PHE A 49 -4.32 -9.24 3.66
CA PHE A 49 -3.02 -8.71 3.21
C PHE A 49 -2.08 -8.32 4.36
N PHE A 50 -2.63 -7.83 5.48
CA PHE A 50 -1.86 -7.38 6.64
C PHE A 50 -2.20 -8.11 7.93
N THR A 51 -2.76 -9.32 7.83
CA THR A 51 -3.14 -10.15 9.00
C THR A 51 -1.98 -10.35 9.97
N ASP A 52 -0.76 -10.53 9.47
CA ASP A 52 0.41 -10.79 10.33
C ASP A 52 0.82 -9.53 11.13
N ALA A 53 0.65 -8.34 10.55
CA ALA A 53 0.83 -7.08 11.28
C ALA A 53 -0.19 -6.91 12.40
N VAL A 54 -1.46 -7.25 12.15
CA VAL A 54 -2.53 -7.21 13.16
C VAL A 54 -2.26 -8.18 14.31
N LYS A 55 -1.82 -9.41 14.01
CA LYS A 55 -1.45 -10.40 15.03
C LYS A 55 -0.26 -9.95 15.87
N GLN A 56 0.76 -9.38 15.25
CA GLN A 56 1.94 -8.88 15.96
C GLN A 56 1.59 -7.70 16.86
N ALA A 57 0.78 -6.75 16.39
CA ALA A 57 0.28 -5.64 17.19
C ALA A 57 -0.52 -6.14 18.40
N ALA A 58 -1.40 -7.13 18.21
CA ALA A 58 -2.15 -7.75 19.30
C ALA A 58 -1.25 -8.43 20.35
N ALA A 59 -0.21 -9.15 19.91
CA ALA A 59 0.78 -9.77 20.80
C ALA A 59 1.58 -8.72 21.61
N ASP A 60 1.83 -7.55 21.03
CA ASP A 60 2.47 -6.41 21.70
C ASP A 60 1.49 -5.52 22.51
N GLY A 61 0.21 -5.88 22.53
CA GLY A 61 -0.85 -5.11 23.19
C GLY A 61 -0.97 -3.69 22.63
N VAL A 62 -1.02 -3.58 21.30
CA VAL A 62 -1.15 -2.32 20.54
C VAL A 62 -2.47 -2.36 19.78
N LYS A 63 -3.25 -1.27 19.85
CA LYS A 63 -4.39 -1.02 18.96
C LYS A 63 -3.95 -0.12 17.79
N LEU A 64 -3.88 -0.71 16.59
CA LEU A 64 -3.30 -0.07 15.40
C LEU A 64 -3.99 1.25 15.00
N GLU A 65 -5.29 1.37 15.27
CA GLU A 65 -6.08 2.53 14.86
C GLU A 65 -6.01 3.71 15.85
N SER A 66 -5.35 3.56 17.00
CA SER A 66 -5.33 4.62 18.02
C SER A 66 -4.00 4.81 18.74
N ASP A 67 -3.09 3.85 18.67
CA ASP A 67 -1.89 3.86 19.49
C ASP A 67 -0.68 4.36 18.70
N GLY A 68 0.07 5.28 19.30
CA GLY A 68 1.46 5.57 18.95
C GLY A 68 2.38 4.95 20.00
N LYS A 69 3.09 3.85 19.67
CA LYS A 69 3.83 3.06 20.66
C LYS A 69 5.14 2.52 20.11
N VAL A 70 6.17 2.55 20.95
CA VAL A 70 7.48 1.92 20.68
C VAL A 70 7.65 0.73 21.62
N VAL A 71 7.80 -0.47 21.05
CA VAL A 71 7.99 -1.72 21.78
C VAL A 71 9.43 -2.19 21.57
N ARG A 72 10.09 -2.59 22.65
CA ARG A 72 11.50 -3.03 22.64
C ARG A 72 11.58 -4.47 23.10
N ASP A 73 12.29 -5.28 22.33
CA ASP A 73 12.48 -6.71 22.56
C ASP A 73 13.93 -7.05 22.22
N GLY A 74 14.80 -6.95 23.23
CA GLY A 74 16.26 -7.03 23.03
C GLY A 74 16.76 -5.92 22.09
N ASN A 75 17.35 -6.32 20.96
CA ASN A 75 17.82 -5.44 19.88
C ASN A 75 16.77 -5.18 18.79
N LYS A 76 15.54 -5.69 18.95
CA LYS A 76 14.43 -5.41 18.03
C LYS A 76 13.57 -4.27 18.58
N VAL A 77 13.23 -3.34 17.70
CA VAL A 77 12.35 -2.21 18.03
C VAL A 77 11.20 -2.19 17.05
N ARG A 78 9.98 -2.36 17.56
CA ARG A 78 8.74 -2.25 16.79
C ARG A 78 8.07 -0.93 17.09
N VAL A 79 7.90 -0.11 16.07
CA VAL A 79 7.29 1.22 16.16
C VAL A 79 5.93 1.14 15.50
N TYR A 80 4.89 1.45 16.26
CA TYR A 80 3.51 1.50 15.79
C TYR A 80 3.06 2.96 15.75
N MET A 81 2.58 3.40 14.60
CA MET A 81 1.99 4.73 14.41
C MET A 81 0.76 4.61 13.54
N TYR A 82 -0.32 5.29 13.92
CA TYR A 82 -1.33 5.65 12.94
C TYR A 82 -0.95 6.95 12.23
N SER A 83 -1.56 7.20 11.08
CA SER A 83 -1.48 8.46 10.36
C SER A 83 -2.89 8.95 10.06
N ALA A 84 -3.11 10.24 10.29
CA ALA A 84 -4.31 10.97 9.90
C ALA A 84 -3.81 12.31 9.35
N ALA A 85 -4.13 12.63 8.10
CA ALA A 85 -3.56 13.79 7.42
C ALA A 85 -3.71 15.06 8.27
N PRO A 86 -2.63 15.85 8.50
CA PRO A 86 -1.30 15.79 7.88
C PRO A 86 -0.20 15.15 8.77
N ALA A 87 -0.56 14.40 9.82
CA ALA A 87 0.39 14.01 10.87
C ALA A 87 0.45 12.49 11.12
N TYR A 88 1.60 12.05 11.63
CA TYR A 88 1.73 10.75 12.29
C TYR A 88 1.42 10.87 13.78
N ALA A 89 1.05 9.76 14.39
CA ALA A 89 0.82 9.67 15.83
C ALA A 89 2.07 9.96 16.69
N LEU A 90 3.27 9.77 16.14
CA LEU A 90 4.54 10.08 16.80
C LEU A 90 5.37 11.04 15.94
N ASP A 91 5.78 12.17 16.51
CA ASP A 91 6.71 13.11 15.85
C ASP A 91 8.15 12.59 15.83
N LYS A 92 8.52 11.73 16.80
CA LYS A 92 9.85 11.15 16.94
C LYS A 92 9.83 9.86 17.75
N PHE A 93 10.77 8.97 17.46
CA PHE A 93 11.12 7.84 18.32
C PHE A 93 12.65 7.67 18.33
N THR A 94 13.19 7.04 19.38
CA THR A 94 14.64 6.84 19.53
C THR A 94 14.98 5.35 19.49
N VAL A 95 16.04 5.01 18.77
CA VAL A 95 16.62 3.67 18.70
C VAL A 95 18.11 3.73 19.00
N LYS A 96 18.75 2.57 19.18
CA LYS A 96 20.20 2.44 19.30
C LYS A 96 20.79 2.02 17.95
N GLN A 97 22.04 2.40 17.71
CA GLN A 97 22.78 1.90 16.56
C GLN A 97 22.82 0.37 16.59
N GLY A 98 22.46 -0.26 15.47
CA GLY A 98 22.41 -1.72 15.33
C GLY A 98 21.09 -2.36 15.72
N ASP A 99 20.09 -1.58 16.17
CA ASP A 99 18.73 -2.11 16.38
C ASP A 99 18.10 -2.55 15.03
N GLU A 100 17.40 -3.68 15.05
CA GLU A 100 16.51 -4.08 13.96
C GLU A 100 15.16 -3.37 14.16
N VAL A 101 14.86 -2.41 13.28
CA VAL A 101 13.67 -1.56 13.43
C VAL A 101 12.57 -1.98 12.45
N THR A 102 11.39 -2.26 12.97
CA THR A 102 10.17 -2.48 12.18
C THR A 102 9.19 -1.35 12.46
N VAL A 103 8.71 -0.68 11.41
CA VAL A 103 7.71 0.38 11.54
C VAL A 103 6.39 -0.08 10.93
N TYR A 104 5.33 -0.04 11.73
CA TYR A 104 3.96 -0.29 11.33
C TYR A 104 3.23 1.05 11.22
N ILE A 105 2.72 1.35 10.04
CA ILE A 105 1.90 2.54 9.77
C ILE A 105 0.48 2.11 9.47
N THR A 106 -0.50 2.69 10.17
CA THR A 106 -1.93 2.48 9.89
C THR A 106 -2.55 3.80 9.47
N ASN A 107 -2.89 3.95 8.19
CA ASN A 107 -3.70 5.09 7.74
C ASN A 107 -5.14 4.91 8.24
N ILE A 108 -5.61 5.86 9.05
CA ILE A 108 -6.95 5.84 9.66
C ILE A 108 -7.92 6.82 9.00
N ASP A 109 -7.49 7.57 7.99
CA ASP A 109 -8.41 8.36 7.17
C ASP A 109 -9.38 7.43 6.42
N ASP A 110 -10.64 7.86 6.31
CA ASP A 110 -11.72 7.12 5.62
C ASP A 110 -12.15 7.75 4.29
N VAL A 111 -11.28 8.61 3.73
CA VAL A 111 -11.48 9.27 2.45
C VAL A 111 -10.77 8.48 1.35
N GLU A 112 -11.49 8.12 0.30
CA GLU A 112 -10.92 7.48 -0.89
C GLU A 112 -9.82 8.37 -1.50
N ASP A 113 -8.74 7.73 -2.01
CA ASP A 113 -7.58 8.40 -2.62
C ASP A 113 -6.75 9.29 -1.67
N LEU A 114 -7.03 9.26 -0.35
CA LEU A 114 -6.20 9.92 0.66
C LEU A 114 -5.05 9.00 1.12
N ASN A 115 -4.16 8.70 0.18
CA ASN A 115 -3.02 7.82 0.41
C ASN A 115 -1.88 8.55 1.13
N HIS A 116 -1.29 7.86 2.11
CA HIS A 116 -0.07 8.31 2.78
C HIS A 116 1.09 7.40 2.39
N GLY A 117 2.32 7.93 2.49
CA GLY A 117 3.54 7.14 2.42
C GLY A 117 4.28 7.15 3.76
N PHE A 118 5.34 6.39 3.86
CA PHE A 118 6.32 6.47 4.94
C PHE A 118 7.73 6.30 4.38
N CYS A 119 8.63 7.21 4.75
CA CYS A 119 10.01 7.21 4.26
C CYS A 119 11.00 7.41 5.41
N ILE A 120 12.03 6.57 5.44
CA ILE A 120 13.20 6.80 6.30
C ILE A 120 14.35 7.28 5.42
N VAL A 121 14.67 8.56 5.57
CA VAL A 121 15.75 9.23 4.83
C VAL A 121 17.06 8.46 4.99
N ASN A 122 17.78 8.26 3.88
CA ASN A 122 19.07 7.57 3.78
C ASN A 122 19.09 6.08 4.15
N HIS A 123 17.93 5.44 4.34
CA HIS A 123 17.87 4.01 4.66
C HIS A 123 17.34 3.14 3.50
N GLY A 124 16.96 3.76 2.37
CA GLY A 124 16.36 3.03 1.25
C GLY A 124 15.00 2.41 1.60
N VAL A 125 14.29 2.97 2.59
CA VAL A 125 12.98 2.51 3.04
C VAL A 125 11.93 3.51 2.62
N THR A 126 11.01 3.05 1.77
CA THR A 126 9.78 3.76 1.37
C THR A 126 8.66 2.75 1.24
N MET A 127 7.45 3.12 1.64
CA MET A 127 6.23 2.34 1.44
C MET A 127 5.02 3.26 1.33
#